data_AF-A0A8T7KGT4-F1
#
_entry.id   AF-A0A8T7KGT4-F1
#
_cell.length_a   1.000
_cell.length_b   1.000
_cell.length_c   1.000
_cell.angle_alpha   90.00
_cell.angle_beta   90.00
_cell.angle_gamma   90.00
#
_symmetry.space_group_name_H-M   'P 1'
#
loop_
_entity.id
_entity.type
_entity.pdbx_description
1 polymer ?
#
loop_
_entity_poly.entity_id
_entity_poly.type
_entity_poly.pdbx_seq_one_letter_code
_entity_poly.pdbx_strand_id
1 'polypeptide(L)'
;MEGLIALATGLGLATASGLNAYLPLLTIGIFARLGWIELAAPFDLLTNVFVLLIIAALAALDFVGDKVPAVDSVLHAGGMVISPIAGAILALASQGDLATINPLLVGAAGLIVAGGTHAARAAARPVVTAATGGTANPVVSAVEDGASLGLSLLAILVPVLAIILVIVLAVVAYRLFRRAAGIWKKRDVSTNGRV
;
A
#
# COMPACT_ATOMS: atom_id res chain seq x y z
N MET A 1 2.50 -15.43 20.38
CA MET A 1 3.55 -14.86 19.50
C MET A 1 3.10 -14.92 18.05
N GLU A 2 2.55 -16.04 17.59
CA GLU A 2 2.16 -16.27 16.19
C GLU A 2 1.13 -15.25 15.66
N GLY A 3 0.06 -14.94 16.40
CA GLY A 3 -0.92 -13.92 15.98
C GLY A 3 -0.34 -12.50 15.85
N LEU A 4 0.67 -12.14 16.65
CA LEU A 4 1.36 -10.86 16.51
C LEU A 4 2.20 -10.83 15.23
N ILE A 5 2.86 -11.94 14.90
CA ILE A 5 3.65 -12.09 13.67
C ILE A 5 2.72 -12.04 12.45
N ALA A 6 1.59 -12.74 12.48
CA ALA A 6 0.59 -12.72 11.42
C ALA A 6 0.01 -11.32 11.16
N LEU A 7 -0.34 -10.59 12.23
CA LEU A 7 -0.72 -9.18 12.13
C LEU A 7 0.40 -8.31 11.57
N ALA A 8 1.64 -8.53 12.01
CA ALA A 8 2.78 -7.76 11.56
C ALA A 8 3.03 -7.94 10.06
N THR A 9 2.99 -9.18 9.59
CA THR A 9 3.07 -9.54 8.16
C THR A 9 1.92 -8.91 7.39
N GLY A 10 0.68 -9.10 7.86
CA GLY A 10 -0.52 -8.62 7.19
C GLY A 10 -0.58 -7.10 7.06
N LEU A 11 -0.26 -6.35 8.12
CA LEU A 11 -0.27 -4.88 8.09
C LEU A 11 0.96 -4.31 7.36
N GLY A 12 2.10 -5.00 7.40
CA GLY A 12 3.26 -4.68 6.57
C GLY A 12 2.94 -4.78 5.08
N LEU A 13 2.33 -5.88 4.67
CA LEU A 13 1.85 -6.10 3.30
C LEU A 13 0.73 -5.13 2.91
N ALA A 14 -0.19 -4.80 3.82
CA ALA A 14 -1.21 -3.78 3.58
C ALA A 14 -0.59 -2.39 3.36
N THR A 15 0.46 -2.05 4.08
CA THR A 15 1.19 -0.79 3.83
C THR A 15 1.83 -0.83 2.44
N ALA A 16 2.48 -1.94 2.08
CA ALA A 16 3.07 -2.12 0.76
C ALA A 16 2.02 -2.02 -0.36
N SER A 17 0.80 -2.51 -0.13
CA SER A 17 -0.27 -2.47 -1.13
C SER A 17 -0.84 -1.08 -1.35
N GLY A 18 -0.71 -0.18 -0.38
CA GLY A 18 -1.00 1.24 -0.58
C GLY A 18 -0.02 1.94 -1.52
N LEU A 19 1.23 1.46 -1.60
CA LEU A 19 2.23 1.95 -2.56
C LEU A 19 2.06 1.32 -3.93
N ASN A 20 1.81 0.02 -4.02
CA ASN A 20 1.46 -0.68 -5.25
C ASN A 20 0.55 -1.86 -4.90
N ALA A 21 -0.67 -1.92 -5.43
CA ALA A 21 -1.63 -2.94 -5.01
C ALA A 21 -1.27 -4.36 -5.48
N TYR A 22 -0.60 -4.47 -6.63
CA TYR A 22 -0.41 -5.75 -7.33
C TYR A 22 0.88 -6.46 -6.94
N LEU A 23 1.98 -5.72 -6.71
CA LEU A 23 3.27 -6.32 -6.35
C LEU A 23 3.22 -7.12 -5.04
N PRO A 24 2.58 -6.65 -3.95
CA PRO A 24 2.45 -7.42 -2.70
C PRO A 24 1.56 -8.65 -2.87
N LEU A 25 0.45 -8.54 -3.61
CA LEU A 25 -0.43 -9.66 -3.94
C LEU A 25 0.30 -10.73 -4.76
N LEU A 26 1.11 -10.31 -5.74
CA LEU A 26 1.93 -11.21 -6.54
C LEU A 26 3.00 -11.90 -5.67
N THR A 27 3.67 -11.11 -4.82
CA THR A 27 4.75 -11.59 -3.95
C THR A 27 4.22 -12.65 -2.98
N ILE A 28 3.13 -12.36 -2.27
CA ILE A 28 2.56 -13.31 -1.30
C ILE A 28 2.05 -14.57 -2.01
N GLY A 29 1.42 -14.43 -3.18
CA GLY A 29 0.88 -15.57 -3.94
C GLY A 29 1.99 -16.48 -4.48
N ILE A 30 3.11 -15.91 -4.95
CA ILE A 30 4.30 -16.68 -5.35
C ILE A 30 4.88 -17.42 -4.16
N PHE A 31 5.09 -16.75 -3.03
CA PHE A 31 5.65 -17.38 -1.82
C PHE A 31 4.76 -18.52 -1.33
N ALA A 32 3.45 -18.31 -1.33
CA ALA A 32 2.48 -19.34 -0.96
C ALA A 32 2.50 -20.53 -1.91
N ARG A 33 2.58 -20.27 -3.23
CA ARG A 33 2.67 -21.32 -4.25
C ARG A 33 3.97 -22.13 -4.17
N LEU A 34 5.06 -21.53 -3.71
CA LEU A 34 6.33 -22.21 -3.44
C LEU A 34 6.33 -22.99 -2.11
N GLY A 35 5.23 -22.93 -1.33
CA GLY A 35 5.11 -23.58 -0.04
C GLY A 35 5.90 -22.91 1.07
N TRP A 36 6.31 -21.64 0.90
CA TRP A 36 7.09 -20.91 1.92
C TRP A 36 6.22 -20.27 2.99
N ILE A 37 4.95 -20.01 2.67
CA ILE A 37 3.93 -19.48 3.59
C ILE A 37 2.59 -20.14 3.30
N GLU A 38 1.72 -20.18 4.31
CA GLU A 38 0.34 -20.64 4.16
C GLU A 38 -0.61 -19.44 4.17
N LEU A 39 -1.63 -19.48 3.32
CA LEU A 39 -2.65 -18.43 3.23
C LEU A 39 -3.96 -18.94 3.80
N ALA A 40 -4.63 -18.08 4.58
CA ALA A 40 -5.97 -18.37 5.06
C ALA A 40 -6.97 -18.48 3.90
N ALA A 41 -7.87 -19.46 3.94
CA ALA A 41 -8.99 -19.53 3.01
C ALA A 41 -9.91 -18.29 3.18
N PRO A 42 -10.49 -17.73 2.11
CA PRO A 42 -10.43 -18.17 0.70
C PRO A 42 -9.28 -17.53 -0.11
N PHE A 43 -8.27 -16.96 0.55
CA PHE A 43 -7.18 -16.23 -0.11
C PHE A 43 -6.07 -17.14 -0.61
N ASP A 44 -6.13 -18.44 -0.30
CA ASP A 44 -5.36 -19.50 -0.93
C ASP A 44 -5.56 -19.57 -2.46
N LEU A 45 -6.65 -18.97 -2.98
CA LEU A 45 -6.85 -18.70 -4.41
C LEU A 45 -5.68 -17.92 -5.05
N LEU A 46 -4.92 -17.12 -4.28
CA LEU A 46 -3.71 -16.44 -4.77
C LEU A 46 -2.59 -17.40 -5.20
N THR A 47 -2.66 -18.68 -4.85
CA THR A 47 -1.73 -19.71 -5.34
C THR A 47 -2.06 -20.21 -6.74
N ASN A 48 -3.26 -19.92 -7.25
CA ASN A 48 -3.69 -20.35 -8.58
C ASN A 48 -2.87 -19.66 -9.67
N VAL A 49 -2.34 -20.44 -10.61
CA VAL A 49 -1.48 -19.94 -11.70
C VAL A 49 -2.17 -18.85 -12.52
N PHE A 50 -3.44 -19.02 -12.86
CA PHE A 50 -4.17 -18.05 -13.67
C PHE A 50 -4.37 -16.74 -12.91
N VAL A 51 -4.64 -16.82 -11.60
CA VAL A 51 -4.75 -15.63 -10.73
C VAL A 51 -3.41 -14.91 -10.66
N LEU A 52 -2.31 -15.63 -10.46
CA LEU A 52 -0.96 -15.04 -10.45
C LEU A 52 -0.59 -14.38 -11.79
N LEU A 53 -0.93 -15.01 -12.92
CA LEU A 53 -0.69 -14.43 -14.24
C LEU A 53 -1.51 -13.15 -14.46
N ILE A 54 -2.76 -13.11 -13.99
CA ILE A 54 -3.58 -11.90 -14.04
C ILE A 54 -2.97 -10.80 -13.17
N ILE A 55 -2.59 -11.11 -11.93
CA ILE A 55 -1.95 -10.13 -11.02
C ILE A 55 -0.62 -9.65 -11.61
N ALA A 56 0.17 -10.53 -12.22
CA ALA A 56 1.43 -10.16 -12.88
C ALA A 56 1.20 -9.25 -14.08
N ALA A 57 0.18 -9.52 -14.90
CA ALA A 57 -0.21 -8.64 -16.00
C ALA A 57 -0.68 -7.27 -15.49
N LEU A 58 -1.49 -7.24 -14.42
CA LEU A 58 -1.91 -6.00 -13.77
C LEU A 58 -0.72 -5.23 -13.19
N ALA A 59 0.22 -5.89 -12.52
CA ALA A 59 1.44 -5.26 -12.02
C ALA A 59 2.30 -4.67 -13.15
N ALA A 60 2.40 -5.36 -14.29
CA ALA A 60 3.10 -4.84 -15.46
C ALA A 60 2.38 -3.64 -16.08
N LEU A 61 1.05 -3.68 -16.18
CA LEU A 61 0.24 -2.57 -16.66
C LEU A 61 0.32 -1.35 -15.74
N ASP A 62 0.30 -1.56 -14.43
CA ASP A 62 0.46 -0.52 -13.42
C ASP A 62 1.85 0.14 -13.55
N PHE A 63 2.90 -0.68 -13.60
CA PHE A 63 4.27 -0.20 -13.77
C PHE A 63 4.46 0.60 -15.07
N VAL A 64 3.92 0.13 -16.20
CA VAL A 64 4.06 0.82 -17.49
C VAL A 64 3.17 2.06 -17.54
N GLY A 65 1.94 1.95 -17.04
CA GLY A 65 0.95 3.02 -17.09
C GLY A 65 1.32 4.24 -16.24
N ASP A 66 1.95 4.04 -15.10
CA ASP A 66 2.49 5.12 -14.25
C ASP A 66 3.53 6.02 -14.97
N LYS A 67 4.11 5.53 -16.07
CA LYS A 67 5.10 6.28 -16.85
C LYS A 67 4.47 7.15 -17.94
N VAL A 68 3.17 6.99 -18.19
CA VAL A 68 2.41 7.74 -19.19
C VAL A 68 1.42 8.68 -18.48
N PRO A 69 1.58 10.02 -18.55
CA PRO A 69 0.82 10.96 -17.70
C PRO A 69 -0.72 10.83 -17.74
N ALA A 70 -1.28 10.50 -18.91
CA ALA A 70 -2.73 10.31 -19.06
C ALA A 70 -3.22 8.99 -18.43
N VAL A 71 -2.39 7.95 -18.47
CA VAL A 71 -2.71 6.62 -17.92
C VAL A 71 -2.50 6.63 -16.40
N ASP A 72 -1.41 7.26 -15.93
CA ASP A 72 -1.06 7.46 -14.52
C ASP A 72 -2.26 8.02 -13.74
N SER A 73 -2.91 9.07 -14.25
CA SER A 73 -4.08 9.68 -13.59
C SER A 73 -5.26 8.71 -13.39
N VAL A 74 -5.53 7.85 -14.38
CA VAL A 74 -6.63 6.87 -14.32
C VAL A 74 -6.27 5.73 -13.37
N LEU A 75 -5.04 5.24 -13.43
CA LEU A 75 -4.55 4.19 -12.53
C LEU A 75 -4.58 4.65 -11.07
N HIS A 76 -4.14 5.88 -10.79
CA HIS A 76 -4.22 6.46 -9.44
C HIS A 76 -5.66 6.59 -8.95
N ALA A 77 -6.60 6.97 -9.83
CA ALA A 77 -8.01 7.03 -9.47
C ALA A 77 -8.57 5.64 -9.10
N GLY A 78 -8.24 4.61 -9.89
CA GLY A 78 -8.58 3.22 -9.57
C GLY A 78 -7.91 2.73 -8.27
N GLY A 79 -6.67 3.17 -8.04
CA GLY A 79 -5.88 2.86 -6.86
C GLY A 79 -6.52 3.27 -5.53
N MET A 80 -7.38 4.30 -5.53
CA MET A 80 -8.16 4.70 -4.36
C MET A 80 -9.11 3.61 -3.85
N VAL A 81 -9.53 2.68 -4.72
CA VAL A 81 -10.41 1.56 -4.36
C VAL A 81 -9.61 0.25 -4.32
N ILE A 82 -8.73 0.03 -5.30
CA ILE A 82 -8.01 -1.22 -5.45
C ILE A 82 -6.97 -1.41 -4.34
N SER A 83 -6.26 -0.36 -3.94
CA SER A 83 -5.20 -0.47 -2.93
C SER A 83 -5.75 -0.81 -1.53
N PRO A 84 -6.81 -0.15 -1.02
CA PRO A 84 -7.45 -0.55 0.24
C PRO A 84 -7.94 -2.00 0.23
N ILE A 85 -8.58 -2.44 -0.87
CA ILE A 85 -9.09 -3.81 -0.99
C ILE A 85 -7.93 -4.81 -0.99
N ALA A 86 -6.86 -4.54 -1.74
CA ALA A 86 -5.66 -5.38 -1.74
C ALA A 86 -5.05 -5.48 -0.34
N GLY A 87 -5.03 -4.37 0.42
CA GLY A 87 -4.54 -4.37 1.79
C GLY A 87 -5.37 -5.19 2.75
N ALA A 88 -6.71 -5.12 2.63
CA ALA A 88 -7.61 -5.98 3.40
C ALA A 88 -7.39 -7.45 3.08
N ILE A 89 -7.27 -7.80 1.80
CA ILE A 89 -6.98 -9.16 1.33
C ILE A 89 -5.66 -9.66 1.93
N LEU A 90 -4.59 -8.88 1.84
CA LEU A 90 -3.27 -9.28 2.35
C LEU A 90 -3.25 -9.45 3.87
N ALA A 91 -3.92 -8.55 4.60
CA ALA A 91 -4.03 -8.63 6.05
C ALA A 91 -4.77 -9.90 6.50
N LEU A 92 -5.87 -10.25 5.81
CA LEU A 92 -6.66 -11.44 6.08
C LEU A 92 -5.94 -12.72 5.65
N ALA A 93 -5.34 -12.74 4.45
CA ALA A 93 -4.62 -13.88 3.91
C ALA A 93 -3.46 -14.31 4.81
N SER A 94 -2.82 -13.35 5.48
CA SER A 94 -1.68 -13.59 6.37
C SER A 94 -2.04 -14.17 7.75
N GLN A 95 -3.32 -14.36 8.06
CA GLN A 95 -3.73 -14.90 9.38
C GLN A 95 -3.56 -16.42 9.51
N GLY A 96 -3.45 -17.16 8.40
CA GLY A 96 -3.47 -18.63 8.41
C GLY A 96 -4.71 -19.19 9.12
N ASP A 97 -4.61 -20.40 9.68
CA ASP A 97 -5.67 -21.02 10.50
C ASP A 97 -5.81 -20.39 11.90
N LEU A 98 -4.97 -19.41 12.23
CA LEU A 98 -4.92 -18.74 13.53
C LEU A 98 -5.99 -17.65 13.63
N ALA A 99 -7.26 -18.03 13.58
CA ALA A 99 -8.42 -17.16 13.78
C ALA A 99 -8.56 -16.71 15.26
N THR A 100 -7.50 -16.15 15.83
CA THR A 100 -7.49 -15.60 17.20
C THR A 100 -7.99 -14.16 17.24
N ILE A 101 -7.95 -13.45 16.12
CA ILE A 101 -8.40 -12.06 15.99
C ILE A 101 -9.58 -12.01 15.04
N ASN A 102 -10.57 -11.19 15.38
CA ASN A 102 -11.77 -11.04 14.58
C ASN A 102 -11.40 -10.63 13.13
N PRO A 103 -11.78 -11.43 12.11
CA PRO A 103 -11.43 -11.15 10.72
C PRO A 103 -11.91 -9.77 10.25
N LEU A 104 -13.05 -9.29 10.74
CA LEU A 104 -13.54 -7.95 10.39
C LEU A 104 -12.56 -6.86 10.86
N LEU A 105 -11.96 -7.01 12.03
CA LEU A 105 -10.97 -6.05 12.54
C LEU A 105 -9.68 -6.11 11.73
N VAL A 106 -9.22 -7.31 11.37
CA VAL A 106 -8.01 -7.50 10.55
C VAL A 106 -8.21 -6.91 9.15
N GLY A 107 -9.33 -7.23 8.50
CA GLY A 107 -9.67 -6.71 7.18
C GLY A 107 -9.84 -5.20 7.19
N ALA A 108 -10.53 -4.64 8.20
CA ALA A 108 -10.67 -3.20 8.35
C ALA A 108 -9.32 -2.50 8.60
N ALA A 109 -8.45 -3.08 9.42
CA ALA A 109 -7.12 -2.54 9.66
C ALA A 109 -6.28 -2.54 8.36
N GLY A 110 -6.28 -3.64 7.60
CA GLY A 110 -5.62 -3.72 6.29
C GLY A 110 -6.16 -2.68 5.30
N LEU A 111 -7.49 -2.50 5.25
CA LEU A 111 -8.14 -1.51 4.40
C LEU A 111 -7.70 -0.08 4.74
N ILE A 112 -7.72 0.27 6.03
CA ILE A 112 -7.35 1.60 6.51
C ILE A 112 -5.86 1.88 6.28
N VAL A 113 -4.99 0.92 6.57
CA VAL A 113 -3.53 1.06 6.41
C VAL A 113 -3.15 1.24 4.94
N ALA A 114 -3.68 0.40 4.05
CA ALA A 114 -3.42 0.51 2.62
C ALA A 114 -4.01 1.78 2.03
N GLY A 115 -5.26 2.12 2.39
CA GLY A 115 -5.90 3.34 1.93
C GLY A 115 -5.21 4.60 2.42
N GLY A 116 -4.75 4.63 3.67
CA GLY A 116 -3.97 5.75 4.22
C GLY A 116 -2.63 5.92 3.51
N THR A 117 -1.95 4.81 3.20
CA THR A 117 -0.67 4.83 2.47
C THR A 117 -0.86 5.31 1.04
N HIS A 118 -1.90 4.83 0.35
CA HIS A 118 -2.24 5.29 -0.99
C HIS A 118 -2.65 6.77 -1.00
N ALA A 119 -3.43 7.22 -0.02
CA ALA A 119 -3.80 8.63 0.12
C ALA A 119 -2.57 9.52 0.35
N ALA A 120 -1.59 9.07 1.14
CA ALA A 120 -0.33 9.78 1.34
C ALA A 120 0.47 9.90 0.03
N ARG A 121 0.56 8.81 -0.75
CA ARG A 121 1.14 8.79 -2.11
C ARG A 121 0.42 9.79 -3.03
N ALA A 122 -0.91 9.70 -3.11
CA ALA A 122 -1.73 10.55 -3.96
C ALA A 122 -1.61 12.04 -3.58
N ALA A 123 -1.43 12.37 -2.30
CA ALA A 123 -1.19 13.73 -1.84
C ALA A 123 0.21 14.27 -2.20
N ALA A 124 1.21 13.39 -2.33
CA ALA A 124 2.58 13.77 -2.65
C ALA A 124 2.81 14.00 -4.16
N ARG A 125 2.13 13.25 -5.03
CA ARG A 125 2.33 13.30 -6.49
C ARG A 125 2.12 14.70 -7.12
N PRO A 126 1.11 15.50 -6.74
CA PRO A 126 0.95 16.85 -7.28
C PRO A 126 2.11 17.79 -6.91
N VAL A 127 2.70 17.61 -5.72
CA VAL A 127 3.85 18.40 -5.26
C VAL A 127 5.09 18.08 -6.08
N VAL A 128 5.37 16.80 -6.31
CA VAL A 128 6.47 16.36 -7.18
C VAL A 128 6.27 16.87 -8.60
N THR A 129 5.06 16.69 -9.14
CA THR A 129 4.72 17.13 -10.50
C THR A 129 4.93 18.63 -10.68
N ALA A 130 4.43 19.43 -9.72
CA ALA A 130 4.59 20.88 -9.75
C ALA A 130 6.05 21.33 -9.61
N ALA A 131 6.85 20.63 -8.80
CA ALA A 131 8.25 20.96 -8.57
C ALA A 131 9.16 20.61 -9.76
N THR A 132 8.83 19.56 -10.53
CA THR A 132 9.73 19.05 -11.59
C THR A 132 9.13 19.14 -13.00
N GLY A 133 7.97 19.76 -13.16
CA GLY A 133 7.21 19.73 -14.42
C GLY A 133 6.85 18.31 -14.87
N GLY A 134 6.66 17.39 -13.91
CA GLY A 134 6.33 15.97 -14.17
C GLY A 134 7.50 15.07 -14.55
N THR A 135 8.71 15.61 -14.78
CA THR A 135 9.89 14.81 -15.19
C THR A 135 10.37 13.79 -14.14
N ALA A 136 10.11 14.03 -12.85
CA ALA A 136 10.46 13.10 -11.77
C ALA A 136 9.39 12.02 -11.52
N ASN A 137 8.20 12.11 -12.12
CA ASN A 137 7.10 11.18 -11.83
C ASN A 137 7.46 9.71 -12.14
N PRO A 138 8.13 9.38 -13.28
CA PRO A 138 8.56 8.00 -13.54
C PRO A 138 9.55 7.46 -12.51
N VAL A 139 10.45 8.32 -12.01
CA VAL A 139 11.45 7.94 -11.00
C VAL A 139 10.79 7.72 -9.65
N VAL A 140 9.88 8.61 -9.25
CA VAL A 140 9.12 8.47 -8.01
C VAL A 140 8.25 7.22 -8.03
N SER A 141 7.57 6.95 -9.15
CA SER A 141 6.83 5.70 -9.37
C SER A 141 7.73 4.46 -9.20
N ALA A 142 8.88 4.43 -9.87
CA ALA A 142 9.80 3.29 -9.74
C ALA A 142 10.32 3.09 -8.31
N VAL A 143 10.52 4.17 -7.55
CA VAL A 143 10.88 4.12 -6.12
C VAL A 143 9.72 3.57 -5.29
N GLU A 144 8.49 3.98 -5.57
CA GLU A 144 7.29 3.46 -4.88
C GLU A 144 7.09 1.96 -5.15
N ASP A 145 7.31 1.50 -6.38
CA ASP A 145 7.26 0.08 -6.75
C ASP A 145 8.35 -0.72 -6.05
N GLY A 146 9.58 -0.22 -6.06
CA GLY A 146 10.70 -0.84 -5.36
C GLY A 146 10.48 -0.88 -3.84
N ALA A 147 9.92 0.18 -3.27
CA ALA A 147 9.57 0.25 -1.86
C ALA A 147 8.43 -0.71 -1.51
N SER A 148 7.43 -0.86 -2.37
CA SER A 148 6.33 -1.82 -2.20
C SER A 148 6.84 -3.26 -2.21
N LEU A 149 7.66 -3.62 -3.21
CA LEU A 149 8.26 -4.94 -3.29
C LEU A 149 9.19 -5.21 -2.10
N GLY A 150 10.07 -4.27 -1.75
CA GLY A 150 10.97 -4.38 -0.62
C GLY A 150 10.23 -4.52 0.71
N LEU A 151 9.19 -3.72 0.95
CA LEU A 151 8.36 -3.80 2.14
C LEU A 151 7.56 -5.11 2.20
N SER A 152 7.11 -5.63 1.05
CA SER A 152 6.44 -6.93 0.98
C SER A 152 7.37 -8.07 1.37
N LEU A 153 8.59 -8.06 0.85
CA LEU A 153 9.62 -9.05 1.22
C LEU A 153 10.00 -8.93 2.69
N LEU A 154 10.18 -7.71 3.21
CA LEU A 154 10.44 -7.49 4.63
C LEU A 154 9.27 -7.96 5.50
N ALA A 155 8.03 -7.72 5.09
CA ALA A 155 6.84 -8.14 5.83
C ALA A 155 6.73 -9.66 5.91
N ILE A 156 7.15 -10.39 4.88
CA ILE A 156 7.14 -11.86 4.88
C ILE A 156 8.34 -12.43 5.65
N LEU A 157 9.54 -11.92 5.40
CA LEU A 157 10.79 -12.51 5.91
C LEU A 157 11.13 -12.06 7.34
N VAL A 158 10.86 -10.78 7.66
CA VAL A 158 11.17 -10.19 8.98
C VAL A 158 10.02 -9.26 9.43
N PRO A 159 8.85 -9.83 9.82
CA PRO A 159 7.61 -9.07 10.04
C PRO A 159 7.74 -7.94 11.07
N VAL A 160 8.57 -8.15 12.11
CA VAL A 160 8.84 -7.15 13.15
C VAL A 160 9.50 -5.89 12.57
N LEU A 161 10.47 -6.04 11.67
CA LEU A 161 11.14 -4.90 11.02
C LEU A 161 10.18 -4.17 10.09
N ALA A 162 9.32 -4.91 9.38
CA ALA A 162 8.31 -4.29 8.53
C ALA A 162 7.38 -3.38 9.34
N ILE A 163 6.86 -3.84 10.48
CA ILE A 163 6.01 -3.00 11.34
C ILE A 163 6.73 -1.77 11.89
N ILE A 164 8.00 -1.91 12.29
CA ILE A 164 8.79 -0.75 12.72
C ILE A 164 8.86 0.28 11.59
N LEU A 165 9.14 -0.17 10.36
CA LEU A 165 9.19 0.71 9.19
C LEU A 165 7.83 1.35 8.88
N VAL A 166 6.72 0.59 8.96
CA VAL A 166 5.36 1.11 8.80
C VAL A 166 5.06 2.21 9.81
N ILE A 167 5.39 2.01 11.09
CA ILE A 167 5.19 3.01 12.14
C ILE A 167 6.00 4.29 11.82
N VAL A 168 7.26 4.14 11.40
CA VAL A 168 8.10 5.29 11.01
C VAL A 168 7.47 6.05 9.85
N LEU A 169 7.05 5.36 8.79
CA LEU A 169 6.40 5.96 7.63
C LEU A 169 5.09 6.68 8.01
N ALA A 170 4.27 6.06 8.86
CA ALA A 170 3.03 6.64 9.36
C ALA A 170 3.28 7.92 10.18
N VAL A 171 4.28 7.92 11.06
CA VAL A 171 4.67 9.11 11.85
C VAL A 171 5.16 10.24 10.94
N VAL A 172 5.96 9.92 9.92
CA VAL A 172 6.43 10.89 8.93
C VAL A 172 5.25 11.49 8.16
N ALA A 173 4.36 10.63 7.62
CA ALA A 173 3.17 11.06 6.89
C ALA A 173 2.27 11.96 7.75
N TYR A 174 2.00 11.57 9.01
CA TYR A 174 1.22 12.37 9.94
C TYR A 174 1.84 13.74 10.22
N ARG A 175 3.17 13.81 10.41
CA ARG A 175 3.87 15.08 10.63
C ARG A 175 3.77 16.01 9.42
N LEU A 176 3.91 15.46 8.21
CA LEU A 176 3.77 16.23 6.97
C LEU A 176 2.34 16.73 6.79
N PHE A 177 1.34 15.87 7.00
CA PHE A 177 -0.07 16.24 6.92
C PHE A 177 -0.43 17.36 7.89
N ARG A 178 0.00 17.27 9.16
CA ARG A 178 -0.24 18.32 10.16
C ARG A 178 0.41 19.66 9.78
N ARG A 179 1.61 19.63 9.20
CA ARG A 179 2.27 20.85 8.72
C ARG A 179 1.48 21.49 7.57
N ALA A 180 1.01 20.69 6.62
CA ALA A 180 0.18 21.16 5.51
C ALA A 180 -1.14 21.76 6.02
N ALA A 181 -1.89 21.03 6.85
CA ALA A 181 -3.17 21.51 7.40
C ALA A 181 -3.03 22.80 8.23
N GLY A 182 -1.92 22.95 8.97
CA GLY A 182 -1.62 24.16 9.72
C GLY A 182 -1.36 25.40 8.84
N ILE A 183 -0.87 25.22 7.62
CA ILE A 183 -0.68 26.31 6.65
C ILE A 183 -2.04 26.75 6.07
N TRP A 184 -2.92 25.81 5.77
CA TRP A 184 -4.23 26.09 5.19
C TRP A 184 -5.12 26.87 6.18
N LYS A 185 -5.16 26.46 7.45
CA LYS A 185 -5.88 27.17 8.51
C LYS A 185 -5.42 28.63 8.69
N LYS A 186 -4.15 28.95 8.43
CA LYS A 186 -3.62 30.33 8.52
C LYS A 186 -4.00 31.19 7.32
N ARG A 187 -4.17 30.60 6.13
CA ARG A 187 -4.56 31.33 4.91
C ARG A 187 -6.01 31.79 4.99
N ASP A 188 -6.92 30.96 5.49
CA ASP A 188 -8.36 31.30 5.63
C ASP A 188 -8.61 32.40 6.67
N VAL A 189 -7.81 32.47 7.73
CA VAL A 189 -7.91 33.55 8.74
C VAL A 189 -7.39 34.88 8.18
N SER A 190 -6.38 34.85 7.31
CA SER A 190 -5.82 36.06 6.70
C SER A 190 -6.72 36.65 5.60
N THR A 191 -7.53 35.84 4.92
CA THR A 191 -8.48 36.29 3.89
C THR A 191 -9.78 36.80 4.51
N ASN A 192 -10.23 36.22 5.62
CA ASN A 192 -11.46 36.62 6.30
C ASN A 192 -11.29 37.82 7.26
N GLY A 193 -10.05 38.21 7.58
CA GLY A 193 -9.73 39.39 8.41
C GLY A 193 -9.50 40.69 7.63
N ARG A 194 -9.81 40.72 6.32
CA ARG A 194 -9.75 41.91 5.45
C ARG A 194 -11.14 42.33 4.96
N VAL A 195 -12.13 42.31 5.85
CA VAL A 195 -13.46 42.88 5.64
C VAL A 195 -13.70 43.96 6.68
#